data_AF-A0A128EYN2-F1
#
_entry.id   AF-A0A128EYN2-F1
#
_cell.length_a   1.000
_cell.length_b   1.000
_cell.length_c   1.000
_cell.angle_alpha   90.00
_cell.angle_beta   90.00
_cell.angle_gamma   90.00
#
_symmetry.space_group_name_H-M   'P 1'
#
loop_
_entity.id
_entity.type
_entity.pdbx_description
1 polymer ?
#
loop_
_entity_poly.entity_id
_entity_poly.type
_entity_poly.pdbx_seq_one_letter_code
_entity_poly.pdbx_strand_id
1 'polypeptide(L)'
;MTTTYTPTNIKLMRNTLAINGFQSFVRIMKERACCKLPELTQLIVSETGFEFSEVRAWKKHGVDNRSAALALCELAEKYNVYFGLHMLIPTQEVCEAWLTWEQKHPDTVKHAA
;
A
#
# COMPACT_ATOMS: atom_id res chain seq x y z
N MET A 1 0.88 -22.32 20.05
CA MET A 1 -0.43 -21.66 20.24
C MET A 1 -0.73 -20.91 18.96
N THR A 2 -1.77 -21.30 18.23
CA THR A 2 -2.27 -20.54 17.08
C THR A 2 -3.07 -19.35 17.61
N THR A 3 -2.47 -18.15 17.58
CA THR A 3 -3.19 -16.92 17.91
C THR A 3 -4.22 -16.66 16.83
N THR A 4 -5.51 -16.81 17.12
CA THR A 4 -6.58 -16.41 16.19
C THR A 4 -6.83 -14.92 16.33
N TYR A 5 -6.49 -14.14 15.30
CA TYR A 5 -6.74 -12.69 15.28
C TYR A 5 -8.22 -12.39 15.05
N THR A 6 -8.73 -11.32 15.69
CA THR A 6 -10.12 -10.91 15.47
C THR A 6 -10.28 -10.29 14.07
N PRO A 7 -11.49 -10.35 13.47
CA PRO A 7 -11.78 -9.67 12.22
C PRO A 7 -11.43 -8.18 12.24
N THR A 8 -11.60 -7.52 13.40
CA THR A 8 -11.24 -6.11 13.61
C THR A 8 -9.72 -5.89 13.53
N ASN A 9 -8.90 -6.76 14.14
CA ASN A 9 -7.44 -6.65 14.06
C ASN A 9 -6.97 -6.79 12.60
N ILE A 10 -7.53 -7.76 11.87
CA ILE A 10 -7.20 -7.98 10.46
C ILE A 10 -7.61 -6.78 9.61
N LYS A 11 -8.79 -6.21 9.84
CA LYS A 11 -9.26 -5.02 9.11
C LYS A 11 -8.36 -3.81 9.35
N LEU A 12 -7.98 -3.55 10.60
CA LEU A 12 -7.07 -2.46 10.95
C LEU A 12 -5.70 -2.64 10.29
N MET A 13 -5.13 -3.84 10.41
CA MET A 13 -3.84 -4.17 9.79
C MET A 13 -3.89 -4.01 8.26
N ARG A 14 -4.96 -4.51 7.62
CA ARG A 14 -5.14 -4.36 6.17
C ARG A 14 -5.13 -2.89 5.75
N ASN A 15 -5.85 -2.03 6.47
CA ASN A 15 -5.89 -0.59 6.17
C ASN A 15 -4.49 0.04 6.34
N THR A 16 -3.81 -0.23 7.45
CA THR A 16 -2.46 0.27 7.71
C THR A 16 -1.49 -0.16 6.61
N LEU A 17 -1.50 -1.43 6.24
CA LEU A 17 -0.62 -1.97 5.21
C LEU A 17 -0.95 -1.42 3.82
N ALA A 18 -2.22 -1.22 3.47
CA ALA A 18 -2.62 -0.62 2.19
C ALA A 18 -2.16 0.85 2.09
N ILE A 19 -2.28 1.63 3.16
CA ILE A 19 -1.76 3.01 3.24
C ILE A 19 -0.24 3.01 3.05
N ASN A 20 0.47 2.15 3.79
CA ASN A 20 1.93 2.05 3.73
C ASN A 20 2.40 1.58 2.34
N GLY A 21 1.66 0.66 1.72
CA GLY A 21 1.89 0.20 0.36
C GLY A 21 1.83 1.34 -0.63
N PHE A 22 0.73 2.11 -0.63
CA PHE A 22 0.60 3.24 -1.54
C PHE A 22 1.64 4.34 -1.30
N GLN A 23 1.95 4.65 -0.03
CA GLN A 23 3.00 5.62 0.28
C GLN A 23 4.40 5.15 -0.18
N SER A 24 4.69 3.86 -0.03
CA SER A 24 5.94 3.25 -0.52
C SER A 24 6.03 3.29 -2.04
N PHE A 25 4.93 2.98 -2.73
CA PHE A 25 4.81 3.14 -4.18
C PHE A 25 5.13 4.58 -4.59
N VAL A 26 4.47 5.58 -3.99
CA VAL A 26 4.70 7.00 -4.31
C VAL A 26 6.16 7.41 -4.10
N ARG A 27 6.79 6.96 -3.00
CA ARG A 27 8.21 7.26 -2.73
C ARG A 27 9.11 6.70 -3.82
N ILE A 28 8.98 5.40 -4.11
CA ILE A 28 9.83 4.72 -5.11
C ILE A 28 9.60 5.31 -6.51
N MET A 29 8.34 5.55 -6.88
CA MET A 29 8.02 6.08 -8.20
C MET A 29 8.50 7.52 -8.40
N LYS A 30 8.48 8.36 -7.36
CA LYS A 30 9.10 9.71 -7.45
C LYS A 30 10.58 9.63 -7.79
N GLU A 31 11.30 8.70 -7.16
CA GLU A 31 12.73 8.50 -7.40
C GLU A 31 12.98 7.97 -8.81
N ARG A 32 12.19 6.98 -9.25
CA ARG A 32 12.37 6.31 -10.55
C ARG A 32 11.92 7.15 -11.74
N ALA A 33 10.79 7.84 -11.60
CA ALA A 33 10.27 8.72 -12.64
C ALA A 33 10.90 10.13 -12.60
N CYS A 34 11.77 10.40 -11.61
CA CYS A 34 12.46 11.69 -11.43
C CYS A 34 11.49 12.89 -11.48
N CYS A 35 10.31 12.74 -10.87
CA CYS A 35 9.23 13.73 -10.94
C CYS A 35 8.76 14.21 -9.56
N LYS A 36 8.10 15.38 -9.54
CA LYS A 36 7.48 15.92 -8.33
C LYS A 36 6.16 15.20 -8.05
N LEU A 37 5.69 15.30 -6.81
CA LEU A 37 4.45 14.65 -6.39
C LEU A 37 3.20 15.04 -7.23
N PRO A 38 2.99 16.32 -7.62
CA PRO A 38 1.86 16.67 -8.48
C PRO A 38 1.92 16.00 -9.85
N GLU A 39 3.12 15.91 -10.44
CA GLU A 39 3.36 15.24 -11.73
C GLU A 39 3.10 13.74 -11.61
N LEU A 40 3.61 13.10 -10.54
CA LEU A 40 3.33 11.69 -10.29
C LEU A 40 1.83 11.41 -10.08
N THR A 41 1.13 12.30 -9.37
CA THR A 41 -0.32 12.16 -9.18
C THR A 41 -1.05 12.20 -10.52
N GLN A 42 -0.65 13.10 -11.42
CA GLN A 42 -1.22 13.17 -12.76
C GLN A 42 -0.90 11.93 -13.59
N LEU A 43 0.32 11.40 -13.49
CA LEU A 43 0.70 10.15 -14.14
C LEU A 43 -0.17 8.98 -13.65
N ILE A 44 -0.38 8.87 -12.34
CA ILE A 44 -1.25 7.84 -11.75
C ILE A 44 -2.69 8.01 -12.25
N VAL A 45 -3.21 9.25 -12.30
CA VAL A 45 -4.55 9.53 -12.85
C VAL A 45 -4.66 9.06 -14.30
N SER A 46 -3.67 9.37 -15.15
CA SER A 46 -3.69 8.94 -16.55
C SER A 46 -3.62 7.43 -16.74
N GLU A 47 -2.94 6.72 -15.85
CA GLU A 47 -2.72 5.28 -15.94
C GLU A 47 -3.86 4.47 -15.32
N THR A 48 -4.49 5.00 -14.28
CA THR A 48 -5.55 4.29 -13.55
C THR A 48 -6.96 4.69 -14.01
N GLY A 49 -7.11 5.88 -14.61
CA GLY A 49 -8.40 6.45 -15.00
C GLY A 49 -9.24 7.00 -13.83
N PHE A 50 -8.70 7.01 -12.60
CA PHE A 50 -9.38 7.52 -11.41
C PHE A 50 -9.26 9.04 -11.30
N GLU A 51 -10.17 9.65 -10.56
CA GLU A 51 -10.10 11.09 -10.33
C GLU A 51 -8.89 11.47 -9.46
N PHE A 52 -8.38 12.68 -9.71
CA PHE A 52 -7.27 13.23 -8.93
C PHE A 52 -7.57 13.29 -7.42
N SER A 53 -8.83 13.54 -7.05
CA SER A 53 -9.33 13.53 -5.67
C SER A 53 -9.16 12.15 -5.01
N GLU A 54 -9.53 11.09 -5.72
CA GLU A 54 -9.43 9.69 -5.27
C GLU A 54 -7.97 9.26 -5.10
N VAL A 55 -7.13 9.52 -6.11
CA VAL A 55 -5.69 9.18 -6.05
C VAL A 55 -5.01 9.89 -4.88
N ARG A 56 -5.39 11.15 -4.58
CA ARG A 56 -4.88 11.87 -3.41
C ARG A 56 -5.36 11.27 -2.09
N ALA A 57 -6.58 10.76 -2.06
CA ALA A 57 -7.19 10.19 -0.87
C ALA A 57 -6.55 8.84 -0.49
N TRP A 58 -6.01 8.07 -1.45
CA TRP A 58 -5.26 6.82 -1.19
C TRP A 58 -4.08 6.99 -0.22
N LYS A 59 -3.53 8.20 -0.05
CA LYS A 59 -2.51 8.46 0.99
C LYS A 59 -3.02 8.29 2.42
N LYS A 60 -4.34 8.40 2.62
CA LYS A 60 -5.00 8.34 3.93
C LYS A 60 -5.75 7.03 4.16
N HIS A 61 -6.23 6.38 3.09
CA HIS A 61 -7.04 5.15 3.20
C HIS A 61 -6.51 3.96 2.40
N GLY A 62 -5.36 4.11 1.73
CA GLY A 62 -4.80 3.06 0.89
C GLY A 62 -5.59 2.85 -0.41
N VAL A 63 -5.08 1.97 -1.25
CA VAL A 63 -5.77 1.51 -2.46
C VAL A 63 -6.60 0.29 -2.08
N ASP A 64 -7.91 0.33 -2.34
CA ASP A 64 -8.85 -0.75 -2.00
C ASP A 64 -9.46 -1.42 -3.25
N ASN A 65 -9.22 -0.85 -4.43
CA ASN A 65 -9.71 -1.39 -5.70
C ASN A 65 -8.62 -2.17 -6.45
N ARG A 66 -8.94 -3.41 -6.83
CA ARG A 66 -8.07 -4.29 -7.62
C ARG A 66 -7.66 -3.70 -8.96
N SER A 67 -8.55 -3.03 -9.68
CA SER A 67 -8.20 -2.44 -10.99
C SER A 67 -7.16 -1.33 -10.83
N ALA A 68 -7.36 -0.43 -9.87
CA ALA A 68 -6.39 0.61 -9.52
C ALA A 68 -5.05 -0.01 -9.14
N ALA A 69 -5.05 -1.01 -8.26
CA ALA A 69 -3.83 -1.64 -7.80
C ALA A 69 -3.06 -2.35 -8.94
N LEU A 70 -3.76 -3.01 -9.89
CA LEU A 70 -3.13 -3.59 -11.07
C LEU A 70 -2.51 -2.52 -11.97
N ALA A 71 -3.22 -1.44 -12.26
CA ALA A 71 -2.68 -0.33 -13.05
C ALA A 71 -1.45 0.30 -12.37
N LEU A 72 -1.42 0.38 -11.04
CA LEU A 72 -0.23 0.82 -10.30
C LEU A 72 0.93 -0.19 -10.41
N CYS A 73 0.65 -1.50 -10.33
CA CYS A 73 1.67 -2.54 -10.56
C CYS A 73 2.27 -2.42 -11.96
N GLU A 74 1.44 -2.32 -13.00
CA GLU A 74 1.87 -2.13 -14.38
C GLU A 74 2.67 -0.83 -14.57
N LEU A 75 2.24 0.26 -13.94
CA LEU A 75 2.98 1.51 -13.92
C LEU A 75 4.36 1.35 -13.26
N ALA A 76 4.47 0.65 -12.12
CA ALA A 76 5.78 0.38 -11.50
C ALA A 76 6.69 -0.44 -12.44
N GLU A 77 6.14 -1.46 -13.10
CA GLU A 77 6.89 -2.30 -14.03
C GLU A 77 7.45 -1.51 -15.21
N LYS A 78 6.69 -0.55 -15.77
CA LYS A 78 7.18 0.39 -16.81
C LYS A 78 8.43 1.16 -16.38
N TYR A 79 8.62 1.36 -15.08
CA TYR A 79 9.77 2.04 -14.48
C TYR A 79 10.80 1.07 -13.86
N ASN A 80 10.77 -0.21 -14.26
CA ASN A 80 11.66 -1.27 -13.77
C ASN A 80 11.60 -1.47 -12.25
N VAL A 81 10.41 -1.33 -11.67
CA VAL A 81 10.14 -1.61 -10.25
C VAL A 81 9.14 -2.74 -10.16
N TYR A 82 9.49 -3.78 -9.41
CA TYR A 82 8.50 -4.77 -8.99
C TYR A 82 7.68 -4.21 -7.83
N PHE A 83 6.36 -4.12 -8.01
CA PHE A 83 5.41 -3.80 -6.95
C PHE A 83 4.29 -4.83 -6.97
N GLY A 84 4.21 -5.69 -5.96
CA GLY A 84 3.23 -6.78 -5.94
C GLY A 84 1.84 -6.30 -5.53
N LEU A 85 0.79 -6.92 -6.09
CA LEU A 85 -0.61 -6.59 -5.77
C LEU A 85 -0.90 -6.68 -4.26
N HIS A 86 -0.35 -7.68 -3.57
CA HIS A 86 -0.52 -7.89 -2.13
C HIS A 86 0.07 -6.75 -1.27
N MET A 87 0.95 -5.91 -1.84
CA MET A 87 1.49 -4.73 -1.15
C MET A 87 0.48 -3.57 -1.16
N LEU A 88 -0.39 -3.50 -2.17
CA LEU A 88 -1.45 -2.48 -2.28
C LEU A 88 -2.76 -2.97 -1.68
N ILE A 89 -3.07 -4.26 -1.87
CA ILE A 89 -4.28 -4.93 -1.38
C ILE A 89 -3.86 -6.12 -0.52
N PRO A 90 -3.58 -5.91 0.78
CA PRO A 90 -3.09 -6.95 1.67
C PRO A 90 -4.11 -8.07 1.85
N THR A 91 -3.68 -9.31 1.63
CA THR A 91 -4.50 -10.49 1.88
C THR A 91 -4.64 -10.75 3.38
N GLN A 92 -5.56 -11.65 3.75
CA GLN A 92 -5.69 -12.04 5.16
C GLN A 92 -4.41 -12.68 5.69
N GLU A 93 -3.78 -13.55 4.91
CA GLU A 93 -2.55 -14.24 5.26
C GLU A 93 -1.39 -13.26 5.52
N VAL A 94 -1.28 -12.21 4.69
CA VAL A 94 -0.30 -11.12 4.92
C VAL A 94 -0.57 -10.40 6.22
N CYS A 95 -1.83 -10.09 6.52
CA CYS A 95 -2.21 -9.41 7.77
C CYS A 95 -1.91 -10.29 9.00
N GLU A 96 -2.23 -11.57 8.95
CA GLU A 96 -1.96 -12.53 10.03
C GLU A 96 -0.46 -12.72 10.26
N ALA A 97 0.33 -12.80 9.19
CA ALA A 97 1.78 -12.88 9.27
C ALA A 97 2.39 -11.65 9.94
N TRP A 98 1.93 -10.45 9.57
CA TRP A 98 2.36 -9.19 10.18
C TRP A 98 2.00 -9.10 11.67
N LEU A 99 0.75 -9.40 12.02
CA LEU A 99 0.32 -9.39 13.43
C LEU A 99 1.07 -10.44 14.27
N THR A 100 1.40 -11.59 13.68
CA THR A 100 2.23 -12.62 14.33
C THR A 100 3.64 -12.12 14.55
N TRP A 101 4.19 -11.38 13.58
CA TRP A 101 5.50 -10.78 13.70
C TRP A 101 5.54 -9.69 14.79
N GLU A 102 4.55 -8.80 14.84
CA GLU A 102 4.44 -7.75 15.87
C GLU A 102 4.33 -8.35 17.28
N GLN A 103 3.53 -9.40 17.44
CA GLN A 103 3.40 -10.12 18.72
C GLN A 103 4.74 -10.71 19.20
N LYS A 104 5.57 -11.19 18.26
CA LYS A 104 6.91 -11.73 18.56
C LYS A 104 7.96 -10.64 18.82
N HIS A 105 7.72 -9.41 18.36
CA HIS A 105 8.66 -8.29 18.46
C HIS A 105 7.97 -7.03 19.03
N PRO A 106 7.46 -7.07 20.27
CA PRO A 106 6.69 -5.96 20.84
C PRO A 106 7.50 -4.67 21.01
N ASP A 107 8.83 -4.76 21.14
CA ASP A 107 9.70 -3.60 21.34
C ASP A 107 10.01 -2.83 20.05
N THR A 108 9.83 -3.43 18.87
CA THR A 108 10.03 -2.73 17.59
C THR A 108 8.83 -1.87 17.17
N VAL A 109 7.65 -2.10 17.75
CA VAL A 109 6.40 -1.40 17.37
C VAL A 109 6.26 -0.05 18.10
N LYS A 110 7.00 0.18 19.19
CA LYS A 110 6.90 1.37 20.05
C LYS A 110 7.32 2.71 19.40
N HIS A 111 7.78 2.72 18.15
CA HIS A 111 8.35 3.91 17.50
C HIS A 111 7.59 4.45 16.28
N ALA A 112 6.37 3.98 16.02
CA ALA A 112 5.59 4.39 14.84
C ALA A 112 4.31 5.21 15.16
N ALA A 113 4.21 5.80 16.36
CA ALA A 113 3.10 6.67 16.76
C ALA A 113 3.50 8.15 16.71
#